data_AF-A0AAV2A7F0-F1
#
_entry.id   AF-A0AAV2A7F0-F1
#
_cell.length_a   1.000
_cell.length_b   1.000
_cell.length_c   1.000
_cell.angle_alpha   90.00
_cell.angle_beta   90.00
_cell.angle_gamma   90.00
#
_symmetry.space_group_name_H-M   'P 1'
#
loop_
_entity.id
_entity.type
_entity.pdbx_description
1 polymer ?
#
loop_
_entity_poly.entity_id
_entity_poly.type
_entity_poly.pdbx_seq_one_letter_code
_entity_poly.pdbx_strand_id
1 'polypeptide(L)'
;LSVNCCPYDRIIIAGDNVADAVIWKSVGPFKYRDLFGISTDMALAVSDHWPVEVKLRGGTSAQAKANLEPSLCLTIHDVRTQSIPQQLRSQKSTYGFQIESTEDFTELYSESTNGTALLYSLITLQSKYEQMISKEAADAILYKVGHGALSDSTSHDFLEHSLFSVRIFFDATDKTTTVHYCTTTTLN
;
A
#
# COMPACT_ATOMS: atom_id res chain seq x y z
N LEU A 1 11.54 30.94 26.32
CA LEU A 1 12.63 30.43 25.45
C LEU A 1 12.74 28.94 25.71
N SER A 2 12.52 28.11 24.69
CA SER A 2 12.49 26.65 24.83
C SER A 2 13.89 26.15 25.20
N VAL A 3 14.04 25.62 26.41
CA VAL A 3 15.13 24.71 26.77
C VAL A 3 15.06 23.58 25.72
N ASN A 4 16.14 23.29 24.98
CA ASN A 4 16.28 22.19 24.00
C ASN A 4 15.84 22.44 22.55
N CYS A 5 16.21 23.58 21.96
CA CYS A 5 16.07 23.82 20.50
C CYS A 5 17.41 23.69 19.73
N CYS A 6 18.51 23.32 20.40
CA CYS A 6 19.84 23.24 19.79
C CYS A 6 20.19 21.79 19.39
N PRO A 7 20.64 21.52 18.14
CA PRO A 7 20.98 20.18 17.67
C PRO A 7 22.39 19.76 18.12
N TYR A 8 22.56 19.56 19.43
CA TYR A 8 23.83 19.13 20.03
C TYR A 8 24.10 17.65 19.81
N ASP A 9 23.12 16.79 20.12
CA ASP A 9 23.19 15.36 19.84
C ASP A 9 22.98 15.08 18.36
N ARG A 10 23.78 14.17 17.81
CA ARG A 10 23.80 13.87 16.37
C ARG A 10 23.99 12.39 16.13
N ILE A 11 23.39 11.92 15.05
CA ILE A 11 23.67 10.62 14.44
C ILE A 11 24.33 10.91 13.10
N ILE A 12 25.54 10.38 12.91
CA ILE A 12 26.29 10.49 11.65
C ILE A 12 26.30 9.12 11.01
N ILE A 13 25.90 9.06 9.75
CA ILE A 13 25.81 7.83 8.97
C ILE A 13 26.84 7.92 7.87
N ALA A 14 27.69 6.90 7.77
CA ALA A 14 28.76 6.81 6.81
C ALA A 14 28.79 5.42 6.16
N GLY A 15 28.99 5.40 4.85
CA GLY A 15 28.96 4.20 4.02
C GLY A 15 27.59 3.94 3.40
N ASP A 16 27.59 3.64 2.10
CA ASP A 16 26.39 3.53 1.26
C ASP A 16 25.41 2.50 1.83
N ASN A 17 25.88 1.32 2.23
CA ASN A 17 25.04 0.26 2.79
C ASN A 17 24.23 0.69 4.02
N VAL A 18 24.80 1.52 4.91
CA VAL A 18 24.09 1.98 6.12
C VAL A 18 23.21 3.17 5.79
N ALA A 19 23.63 4.01 4.84
CA ALA A 19 22.82 5.12 4.35
C ALA A 19 21.52 4.62 3.68
N ASP A 20 21.61 3.58 2.86
CA ASP A 20 20.46 2.94 2.19
C ASP A 20 19.51 2.27 3.20
N ALA A 21 20.03 1.84 4.36
CA ALA A 21 19.24 1.20 5.40
C ALA A 21 18.41 2.19 6.24
N VAL A 22 18.68 3.49 6.21
CA VAL A 22 17.97 4.48 7.05
C VAL A 22 16.52 4.58 6.63
N ILE A 23 15.52 4.40 7.48
CA ILE A 23 14.12 4.62 7.09
C ILE A 23 13.83 6.12 6.93
N TRP A 24 13.25 6.54 5.80
CA TRP A 24 12.90 7.94 5.54
C TRP A 24 12.05 8.51 6.67
N LYS A 25 12.31 9.76 7.08
CA LYS A 25 11.60 10.47 8.17
C LYS A 25 11.64 9.78 9.54
N SER A 26 12.45 8.74 9.73
CA SER A 26 12.65 8.12 11.05
C SER A 26 13.66 8.87 11.92
N VAL A 27 14.44 9.78 11.34
CA VAL A 27 15.48 10.54 12.04
C VAL A 27 14.86 11.74 12.74
N GLY A 28 15.07 11.84 14.05
CA GLY A 28 14.61 13.01 14.80
C GLY A 28 14.93 12.95 16.29
N PRO A 29 14.65 14.02 17.05
CA PRO A 29 14.69 13.99 18.50
C PRO A 29 13.45 13.29 19.06
N PHE A 30 13.65 12.40 20.02
CA PHE A 30 12.60 11.79 20.82
C PHE A 30 12.13 12.76 21.91
N LYS A 31 11.08 13.52 21.63
CA LYS A 31 10.51 14.53 22.53
C LYS A 31 9.62 13.89 23.61
N TYR A 32 10.23 13.12 24.51
CA TYR A 32 9.50 12.32 25.51
C TYR A 32 8.57 13.13 26.42
N ARG A 33 8.88 14.41 26.68
CA ARG A 33 7.97 15.28 27.43
C ARG A 33 6.64 15.47 26.73
N ASP A 34 6.69 15.77 25.43
CA ASP A 34 5.49 16.03 24.63
C ASP A 34 4.72 14.71 24.43
N LEU A 35 5.44 13.61 24.21
CA LEU A 35 4.84 12.28 24.05
C LEU A 35 4.12 11.79 25.31
N PHE A 36 4.72 11.97 26.49
CA PHE A 36 4.17 11.49 27.76
C PHE A 36 3.34 12.55 28.50
N GLY A 37 3.27 13.79 27.99
CA GLY A 37 2.53 14.88 28.62
C GLY A 37 3.03 15.27 30.01
N ILE A 38 4.33 15.07 30.30
CA ILE A 38 4.91 15.37 31.61
C ILE A 38 5.32 16.85 31.74
N SER A 39 5.42 17.34 32.98
CA SER A 39 5.86 18.72 33.23
C SER A 39 7.31 18.94 32.80
N THR A 40 7.67 20.21 32.54
CA THR A 40 9.06 20.59 32.26
C THR A 40 9.99 20.19 33.40
N ASP A 41 9.59 20.37 34.65
CA ASP A 41 10.42 20.02 35.81
C ASP A 41 10.67 18.51 35.88
N MET A 42 9.64 17.69 35.60
CA MET A 42 9.80 16.24 35.53
C MET A 42 10.68 15.83 34.37
N ALA A 43 10.55 16.47 33.21
CA ALA A 43 11.41 16.19 32.06
C ALA A 43 12.88 16.53 32.37
N LEU A 44 13.14 17.71 32.95
CA LEU A 44 14.48 18.14 33.37
C LEU A 44 15.05 17.25 34.49
N ALA A 45 14.21 16.65 35.33
CA ALA A 45 14.65 15.66 36.32
C ALA A 45 15.11 14.34 35.67
N VAL A 46 14.63 14.03 34.45
CA VAL A 46 15.12 12.89 33.65
C VAL A 46 16.39 13.28 32.91
N SER A 47 16.35 14.36 32.11
CA SER A 47 17.51 14.89 31.39
C SER A 47 17.20 16.28 30.82
N ASP A 48 18.22 17.11 30.68
CA ASP A 48 18.17 18.36 29.92
C ASP A 48 18.38 18.15 28.41
N HIS A 49 18.53 16.92 27.90
CA HIS A 49 18.62 16.62 26.46
C HIS A 49 17.46 15.73 25.99
N TRP A 50 17.13 15.81 24.70
CA TRP A 50 16.27 14.83 24.03
C TRP A 50 17.15 13.73 23.43
N PRO A 51 16.82 12.44 23.57
CA PRO A 51 17.46 11.40 22.78
C PRO A 51 17.30 11.70 21.29
N VAL A 52 18.31 11.39 20.48
CA VAL A 52 18.18 11.36 19.01
C VAL A 52 17.98 9.92 18.57
N GLU A 53 17.06 9.71 17.63
CA GLU A 53 16.69 8.39 17.15
C GLU A 53 16.77 8.30 15.63
N VAL A 54 17.01 7.07 15.15
CA VAL A 54 16.94 6.67 13.74
C VAL A 54 16.44 5.23 13.70
N LYS A 55 15.65 4.88 12.69
CA LYS A 55 15.32 3.48 12.40
C LYS A 55 16.12 3.01 11.19
N LEU A 56 16.73 1.83 11.34
CA LEU A 56 17.43 1.14 10.25
C LEU A 56 16.61 -0.07 9.82
N ARG A 57 16.65 -0.37 8.52
CA ARG A 57 16.15 -1.62 7.96
C ARG A 57 17.10 -2.76 8.33
N GLY A 58 16.52 -3.95 8.52
CA GLY A 58 17.33 -5.16 8.55
C GLY A 58 17.96 -5.42 7.18
N GLY A 59 19.04 -6.19 7.14
CA GLY A 59 19.58 -6.65 5.86
C GLY A 59 18.69 -7.75 5.27
N THR A 60 18.28 -7.60 4.01
CA THR A 60 17.63 -8.67 3.26
C THR A 60 18.65 -9.53 2.52
N SER A 61 18.51 -10.85 2.62
CA SER A 61 19.44 -11.79 2.00
C SER A 61 19.38 -11.70 0.46
N ALA A 62 20.50 -11.97 -0.20
CA ALA A 62 20.53 -12.00 -1.67
C ALA A 62 19.51 -13.00 -2.25
N GLN A 63 19.26 -14.11 -1.56
CA GLN A 63 18.23 -15.07 -1.95
C GLN A 63 16.81 -14.47 -1.85
N ALA A 64 16.51 -13.73 -0.79
CA ALA A 64 15.21 -13.06 -0.66
C ALA A 64 15.03 -12.01 -1.76
N LYS A 65 16.05 -11.19 -2.04
CA LYS A 65 16.00 -10.20 -3.14
C LYS A 65 15.80 -10.85 -4.52
N ALA A 66 16.36 -12.04 -4.73
CA ALA A 66 16.31 -12.72 -6.02
C ALA A 66 15.04 -13.56 -6.23
N ASN A 67 14.32 -13.96 -5.17
CA ASN A 67 13.25 -14.95 -5.26
C ASN A 67 11.91 -14.50 -4.69
N LEU A 68 11.83 -13.31 -4.09
CA LEU A 68 10.59 -12.80 -3.51
C LEU A 68 10.18 -11.53 -4.25
N GLU A 69 8.90 -11.47 -4.64
CA GLU A 69 8.26 -10.32 -5.28
C GLU A 69 7.09 -9.88 -4.40
N PRO A 70 7.30 -8.88 -3.52
CA PRO A 70 6.28 -8.48 -2.58
C PRO A 70 5.30 -7.53 -3.27
N SER A 71 4.06 -7.57 -2.82
CA SER A 71 3.02 -6.65 -3.27
C SER A 71 2.20 -6.16 -2.09
N LEU A 72 1.70 -4.94 -2.21
CA LEU A 72 0.74 -4.36 -1.27
C LEU A 72 -0.62 -4.28 -1.96
N CYS A 73 -1.63 -4.87 -1.34
CA CYS A 73 -2.98 -4.96 -1.90
C CYS A 73 -4.01 -4.30 -0.99
N LEU A 74 -4.85 -3.45 -1.58
CA LEU A 74 -6.10 -3.00 -0.99
C LEU A 74 -7.19 -3.94 -1.49
N THR A 75 -7.91 -4.55 -0.55
CA THR A 75 -9.01 -5.47 -0.86
C THR A 75 -10.31 -4.90 -0.35
N ILE A 76 -11.33 -4.88 -1.20
CA ILE A 76 -12.72 -4.60 -0.85
C ILE A 76 -13.54 -5.85 -1.16
N HIS A 77 -14.06 -6.49 -0.12
CA HIS A 77 -14.98 -7.60 -0.23
C HIS A 77 -16.41 -7.10 0.00
N ASP A 78 -17.24 -7.17 -1.04
CA ASP A 78 -18.64 -6.74 -0.99
C ASP A 78 -19.55 -7.95 -0.75
N VAL A 79 -20.02 -8.07 0.50
CA VAL A 79 -20.87 -9.19 0.97
C VAL A 79 -22.32 -9.11 0.47
N ARG A 80 -22.69 -8.05 -0.24
CA ARG A 80 -24.02 -7.96 -0.87
C ARG A 80 -24.06 -8.91 -2.06
N THR A 81 -25.23 -9.47 -2.33
CA THR A 81 -25.45 -10.30 -3.52
C THR A 81 -25.25 -9.48 -4.79
N GLN A 82 -24.26 -9.88 -5.58
CA GLN A 82 -23.93 -9.37 -6.90
C GLN A 82 -24.35 -10.39 -7.98
N SER A 83 -24.21 -9.99 -9.24
CA SER A 83 -24.46 -10.87 -10.38
C SER A 83 -23.50 -10.59 -11.52
N ILE A 84 -23.15 -11.64 -12.24
CA ILE A 84 -22.31 -11.53 -13.43
C ILE A 84 -23.18 -11.48 -14.68
N PRO A 85 -23.02 -10.45 -15.54
CA PRO A 85 -23.62 -10.46 -16.87
C PRO A 85 -23.23 -11.73 -17.64
N GLN A 86 -24.22 -12.46 -18.17
CA GLN A 86 -23.97 -13.72 -18.88
C GLN A 86 -22.97 -13.57 -20.03
N GLN A 87 -22.94 -12.40 -20.69
CA GLN A 87 -21.99 -12.10 -21.75
C GLN A 87 -20.52 -12.11 -21.28
N LEU A 88 -20.23 -11.79 -20.02
CA LEU A 88 -18.86 -11.82 -19.51
C LEU A 88 -18.36 -13.26 -19.40
N ARG A 89 -19.23 -14.22 -19.09
CA ARG A 89 -18.86 -15.64 -18.98
C ARG A 89 -18.41 -16.26 -20.30
N SER A 90 -18.78 -15.67 -21.44
CA SER A 90 -18.37 -16.16 -22.77
C SER A 90 -17.29 -15.31 -23.43
N GLN A 91 -16.89 -14.19 -22.81
CA GLN A 91 -15.85 -13.30 -23.31
C GLN A 91 -14.48 -13.69 -22.75
N LYS A 92 -13.43 -13.45 -23.54
CA LYS A 92 -12.04 -13.60 -23.08
C LYS A 92 -11.49 -12.34 -22.44
N SER A 93 -12.00 -11.18 -22.85
CA SER A 93 -11.56 -9.89 -22.34
C SER A 93 -12.63 -8.81 -22.53
N THR A 94 -12.58 -7.78 -21.69
CA THR A 94 -13.47 -6.62 -21.74
C THR A 94 -12.81 -5.41 -21.08
N TYR A 95 -12.93 -4.21 -21.64
CA TYR A 95 -12.43 -2.96 -21.05
C TYR A 95 -10.98 -3.02 -20.48
N GLY A 96 -10.08 -3.77 -21.13
CA GLY A 96 -8.69 -3.94 -20.68
C GLY A 96 -8.46 -5.03 -19.62
N PHE A 97 -9.51 -5.75 -19.22
CA PHE A 97 -9.44 -6.92 -18.35
C PHE A 97 -9.49 -8.19 -19.17
N GLN A 98 -8.62 -9.14 -18.83
CA GLN A 98 -8.80 -10.54 -19.19
C GLN A 98 -9.86 -11.15 -18.28
N ILE A 99 -10.56 -12.16 -18.78
CA ILE A 99 -11.65 -12.81 -18.06
C ILE A 99 -11.37 -14.30 -18.00
N GLU A 100 -11.43 -14.84 -16.79
CA GLU A 100 -11.50 -16.28 -16.52
C GLU A 100 -12.85 -16.58 -15.88
N SER A 101 -13.51 -17.63 -16.32
CA SER A 101 -14.82 -18.01 -15.79
C SER A 101 -14.98 -19.52 -15.77
N THR A 102 -15.48 -19.99 -14.64
CA THR A 102 -15.86 -21.38 -14.40
C THR A 102 -17.33 -21.44 -13.97
N GLU A 103 -17.78 -22.60 -13.53
CA GLU A 103 -19.11 -22.73 -12.90
C GLU A 103 -19.14 -22.00 -11.55
N ASP A 104 -18.03 -22.05 -10.81
CA ASP A 104 -17.89 -21.59 -9.42
C ASP A 104 -17.48 -20.12 -9.29
N PHE A 105 -16.79 -19.56 -10.28
CA PHE A 105 -16.33 -18.17 -10.20
C PHE A 105 -16.20 -17.47 -11.56
N THR A 106 -16.12 -16.15 -11.50
CA THR A 106 -15.67 -15.30 -12.60
C THR A 106 -14.60 -14.35 -12.06
N GLU A 107 -13.38 -14.41 -12.61
CA GLU A 107 -12.30 -13.47 -12.30
C GLU A 107 -12.05 -12.57 -13.50
N LEU A 108 -11.97 -11.26 -13.27
CA LEU A 108 -11.47 -10.29 -14.22
C LEU A 108 -10.16 -9.73 -13.71
N TYR A 109 -9.10 -9.76 -14.52
CA TYR A 109 -7.79 -9.29 -14.11
C TYR A 109 -7.13 -8.40 -15.18
N SER A 110 -6.39 -7.40 -14.72
CA SER A 110 -5.63 -6.49 -15.57
C SER A 110 -4.40 -5.99 -14.83
N GLU A 111 -3.32 -5.75 -15.57
CA GLU A 111 -2.05 -5.27 -15.04
C GLU A 111 -1.53 -4.12 -15.89
N SER A 112 -0.86 -3.16 -15.25
CA SER A 112 -0.31 -2.00 -15.93
C SER A 112 0.82 -1.37 -15.14
N THR A 113 1.77 -0.74 -15.83
CA THR A 113 2.75 0.16 -15.20
C THR A 113 2.17 1.54 -14.87
N ASN A 114 0.94 1.82 -15.31
CA ASN A 114 0.21 3.05 -15.04
C ASN A 114 -1.01 2.77 -14.15
N GLY A 115 -0.82 2.88 -12.83
CA GLY A 115 -1.88 2.64 -11.86
C GLY A 115 -3.10 3.55 -12.05
N THR A 116 -2.89 4.82 -12.42
CA THR A 116 -4.00 5.75 -12.69
C THR A 116 -4.85 5.28 -13.87
N ALA A 117 -4.24 4.82 -14.95
CA ALA A 117 -4.97 4.24 -16.09
C ALA A 117 -5.72 2.96 -15.71
N LEU A 118 -5.15 2.15 -14.82
CA LEU A 118 -5.77 0.94 -14.32
C LEU A 118 -6.99 1.24 -13.43
N LEU A 119 -6.90 2.26 -12.56
CA LEU A 119 -8.04 2.79 -11.82
C LEU A 119 -9.16 3.25 -12.76
N TYR A 120 -8.83 4.02 -13.81
CA TYR A 120 -9.84 4.43 -14.80
C TYR A 120 -10.50 3.24 -15.51
N SER A 121 -9.74 2.19 -15.78
CA SER A 121 -10.28 0.95 -16.38
C SER A 121 -11.26 0.27 -15.43
N LEU A 122 -10.94 0.18 -14.12
CA LEU A 122 -11.84 -0.33 -13.09
C LEU A 122 -13.13 0.49 -12.99
N ILE A 123 -13.05 1.83 -12.95
CA ILE A 123 -14.24 2.71 -12.90
C ILE A 123 -15.08 2.56 -14.17
N THR A 124 -14.44 2.46 -15.34
CA THR A 124 -15.14 2.26 -16.61
C THR A 124 -15.90 0.94 -16.62
N LEU A 125 -15.25 -0.14 -16.18
CA LEU A 125 -15.86 -1.46 -16.07
C LEU A 125 -17.05 -1.44 -15.09
N GLN A 126 -16.88 -0.82 -13.92
CA GLN A 126 -17.94 -0.65 -12.92
C GLN A 126 -19.16 0.06 -13.52
N SER A 127 -18.96 1.16 -14.26
CA SER A 127 -20.06 1.92 -14.89
C SER A 127 -20.85 1.12 -15.94
N LYS A 128 -20.27 0.04 -16.47
CA LYS A 128 -20.89 -0.85 -17.46
C LYS A 128 -21.53 -2.07 -16.84
N TYR A 129 -21.02 -2.49 -15.68
CA TYR A 129 -21.44 -3.70 -14.97
C TYR A 129 -21.68 -3.40 -13.49
N GLU A 130 -22.60 -2.47 -13.22
CA GLU A 130 -22.94 -2.03 -11.86
C GLU A 130 -23.47 -3.17 -10.97
N GLN A 131 -24.04 -4.21 -11.59
CA GLN A 131 -24.51 -5.41 -10.91
C GLN A 131 -23.39 -6.36 -10.48
N MET A 132 -22.16 -6.19 -10.99
CA MET A 132 -20.99 -7.00 -10.65
C MET A 132 -20.12 -6.30 -9.61
N ILE A 133 -19.90 -4.99 -9.79
CA ILE A 133 -19.11 -4.16 -8.90
C ILE A 133 -20.00 -3.02 -8.43
N SER A 134 -20.23 -2.93 -7.13
CA SER A 134 -20.95 -1.80 -6.57
C SER A 134 -20.16 -0.50 -6.74
N LYS A 135 -20.88 0.60 -6.88
CA LYS A 135 -20.27 1.93 -6.94
C LYS A 135 -19.45 2.22 -5.69
N GLU A 136 -19.94 1.84 -4.50
CA GLU A 136 -19.23 2.10 -3.25
C GLU A 136 -17.90 1.34 -3.16
N ALA A 137 -17.82 0.11 -3.71
CA ALA A 137 -16.57 -0.64 -3.72
C ALA A 137 -15.52 0.04 -4.62
N ALA A 138 -15.92 0.46 -5.81
CA ALA A 138 -15.03 1.16 -6.75
C ALA A 138 -14.60 2.54 -6.22
N ASP A 139 -15.52 3.32 -5.65
CA ASP A 139 -15.22 4.61 -5.04
C ASP A 139 -14.29 4.47 -3.82
N ALA A 140 -14.45 3.42 -3.01
CA ALA A 140 -13.57 3.14 -1.87
C ALA A 140 -12.14 2.82 -2.32
N ILE A 141 -11.97 2.02 -3.39
CA ILE A 141 -10.66 1.76 -4.00
C ILE A 141 -10.05 3.09 -4.49
N LEU A 142 -10.77 3.85 -5.31
CA LEU A 142 -10.29 5.11 -5.88
C LEU A 142 -9.84 6.09 -4.80
N TYR A 143 -10.68 6.29 -3.77
CA TYR A 143 -10.38 7.18 -2.66
C TYR A 143 -9.15 6.71 -1.90
N LYS A 144 -9.11 5.46 -1.44
CA LYS A 144 -8.01 4.96 -0.60
C LYS A 144 -6.69 4.95 -1.36
N VAL A 145 -6.67 4.48 -2.61
CA VAL A 145 -5.46 4.46 -3.45
C VAL A 145 -4.99 5.89 -3.73
N GLY A 146 -5.89 6.80 -4.12
CA GLY A 146 -5.57 8.21 -4.35
C GLY A 146 -5.06 8.97 -3.12
N HIS A 147 -5.26 8.41 -1.92
CA HIS A 147 -4.80 8.98 -0.64
C HIS A 147 -3.70 8.13 0.01
N GLY A 148 -2.98 7.33 -0.77
CA GLY A 148 -1.75 6.68 -0.33
C GLY A 148 -1.92 5.37 0.44
N ALA A 149 -3.09 4.71 0.37
CA ALA A 149 -3.29 3.40 1.01
C ALA A 149 -2.31 2.32 0.53
N LEU A 150 -1.71 2.51 -0.65
CA LEU A 150 -0.73 1.61 -1.25
C LEU A 150 0.69 2.21 -1.30
N SER A 151 0.92 3.32 -0.60
CA SER A 151 2.25 3.91 -0.48
C SER A 151 3.09 3.12 0.51
N ASP A 152 4.18 2.52 0.04
CA ASP A 152 5.16 1.88 0.91
C ASP A 152 6.27 2.86 1.30
N SER A 153 6.04 3.65 2.35
CA SER A 153 7.08 4.55 2.88
C SER A 153 8.22 3.82 3.58
N THR A 154 8.08 2.50 3.78
CA THR A 154 9.16 1.66 4.27
C THR A 154 10.07 1.18 3.16
N SER A 155 9.74 1.44 1.88
CA SER A 155 10.57 1.20 0.70
C SER A 155 11.47 2.41 0.40
N HIS A 156 12.77 2.20 0.21
CA HIS A 156 13.76 3.22 -0.22
C HIS A 156 14.41 2.84 -1.53
N ASP A 157 14.23 1.59 -1.94
CA ASP A 157 14.69 1.16 -3.23
C ASP A 157 13.66 1.63 -4.25
N PHE A 158 14.15 2.17 -5.36
CA PHE A 158 13.25 2.55 -6.44
C PHE A 158 12.81 1.27 -7.13
N LEU A 159 11.49 1.05 -7.20
CA LEU A 159 10.96 0.00 -8.06
C LEU A 159 11.31 0.34 -9.51
N GLU A 160 12.30 -0.36 -10.09
CA GLU A 160 12.67 -0.19 -11.50
C GLU A 160 11.45 -0.43 -12.41
N HIS A 161 10.48 -1.25 -11.98
CA HIS A 161 9.20 -1.47 -12.63
C HIS A 161 8.05 -1.56 -11.62
N SER A 162 7.40 -0.42 -11.34
CA SER A 162 6.13 -0.44 -10.61
C SER A 162 5.05 -1.10 -11.47
N LEU A 163 4.53 -2.24 -11.02
CA LEU A 163 3.43 -2.94 -11.65
C LEU A 163 2.21 -2.84 -10.74
N PHE A 164 1.10 -2.37 -11.30
CA PHE A 164 -0.20 -2.33 -10.65
C PHE A 164 -1.05 -3.45 -11.22
N SER A 165 -1.87 -4.07 -10.36
CA SER A 165 -2.83 -5.08 -10.80
C SER A 165 -4.20 -4.82 -10.17
N VAL A 166 -5.24 -5.12 -10.94
CA VAL A 166 -6.61 -5.18 -10.45
C VAL A 166 -7.14 -6.57 -10.72
N ARG A 167 -7.69 -7.20 -9.69
CA ARG A 167 -8.43 -8.46 -9.80
C ARG A 167 -9.81 -8.26 -9.21
N ILE A 168 -10.83 -8.64 -9.96
CA ILE A 168 -12.23 -8.63 -9.53
C ILE A 168 -12.68 -10.08 -9.55
N PHE A 169 -12.88 -10.65 -8.36
CA PHE A 169 -13.28 -12.02 -8.18
C PHE A 169 -14.75 -12.07 -7.77
N PHE A 170 -15.58 -12.71 -8.56
CA PHE A 170 -16.96 -13.03 -8.21
C PHE A 170 -17.08 -14.51 -7.87
N ASP A 171 -17.59 -14.80 -6.68
CA ASP A 171 -17.89 -16.16 -6.22
C ASP A 171 -19.35 -16.50 -6.54
N ALA A 172 -19.60 -17.56 -7.29
CA ALA A 172 -20.95 -17.95 -7.70
C ALA A 172 -21.75 -18.64 -6.58
N THR A 173 -21.09 -19.15 -5.54
CA THR A 173 -21.69 -19.86 -4.42
C THR A 173 -22.41 -18.89 -3.49
N ASP A 174 -21.69 -17.86 -3.03
CA ASP A 174 -22.24 -16.84 -2.14
C ASP A 174 -22.72 -15.58 -2.89
N LYS A 175 -22.41 -15.49 -4.18
CA LYS A 175 -22.75 -14.37 -5.07
C LYS A 175 -22.14 -13.06 -4.60
N THR A 176 -20.94 -13.08 -4.05
CA THR A 176 -20.22 -11.88 -3.61
C THR A 176 -19.13 -11.49 -4.61
N THR A 177 -18.69 -10.24 -4.54
CA THR A 177 -17.57 -9.74 -5.35
C THR A 177 -16.46 -9.21 -4.45
N THR A 178 -15.23 -9.59 -4.74
CA THR A 178 -14.02 -9.06 -4.12
C THR A 178 -13.19 -8.32 -5.16
N VAL A 179 -12.82 -7.07 -4.86
CA VAL A 179 -11.93 -6.27 -5.69
C VAL A 179 -10.59 -6.12 -4.97
N HIS A 180 -9.52 -6.58 -5.61
CA HIS A 180 -8.15 -6.37 -5.21
C HIS A 180 -7.53 -5.33 -6.12
N TYR A 181 -6.94 -4.29 -5.54
CA TYR A 181 -6.05 -3.37 -6.24
C TYR A 181 -4.68 -3.45 -5.57
N CYS A 182 -3.66 -3.86 -6.31
CA CYS A 182 -2.33 -4.11 -5.79
C CYS A 182 -1.26 -3.28 -6.51
N THR A 183 -0.15 -3.06 -5.84
CA THR A 183 1.10 -2.53 -6.42
C THR A 183 2.26 -3.44 -6.00
N THR A 184 3.23 -3.62 -6.88
CA THR A 184 4.53 -4.17 -6.47
C THR A 184 5.17 -3.26 -5.43
N THR A 185 5.91 -3.87 -4.51
CA THR A 185 6.75 -3.16 -3.54
C THR A 185 8.14 -3.81 -3.47
N THR A 186 9.01 -3.29 -2.63
CA THR A 186 10.39 -3.79 -2.45
C THR A 186 10.48 -4.61 -1.17
N LEU A 187 11.24 -5.71 -1.18
CA LEU A 187 11.69 -6.30 0.08
C LEU A 187 12.85 -5.46 0.60
N ASN A 188 12.60 -4.74 1.69
CA ASN A 188 13.62 -3.98 2.40
C ASN A 188 14.75 -4.88 2.88
#